data_AF-A0AAP9ER60-F1
#
_entry.id   AF-A0AAP9ER60-F1
#
_cell.length_a   1.000
_cell.length_b   1.000
_cell.length_c   1.000
_cell.angle_alpha   90.00
_cell.angle_beta   90.00
_cell.angle_gamma   90.00
#
_symmetry.space_group_name_H-M   'P 1'
#
loop_
_entity.id
_entity.type
_entity.pdbx_description
1 polymer ?
#
loop_
_entity_poly.entity_id
_entity_poly.type
_entity_poly.pdbx_seq_one_letter_code
_entity_poly.pdbx_strand_id
1 'polypeptide(L)'
;MLSGSETTTTEHVGRYTLSHYADNSEIVVVVFASAGARLGGPIEEFKGSLRKYGVSMLFVRDRDASWFHEPETPDMFAKVAEMVQPYKKVAVLGESMGGSGALIFPRFFDKIDRTLAFSPLYSFAYPFNQFAAGWNNDAPPRFWAFDSTDQKARANSVLLYGTRQWQDTAHAGLYSLQGYPVLMVKGSGHLVAAYLKKGYKRNYLSLLLEDFLDFSKPFNAESARSVLKPVLATYGIDEREWNFEASMKRAHLRVGDIPFASPPPGCIDLALNRPTDQSSICQYSAGTTTQEDSARAVRDHVPEFYAFHTDLENNPWWKIDLENIYKIEEIRIYNRIDRDSERGLRFAIEILKNGDWEKVFEKNNDNMFGGIDGDPFIWRPENPIKAREIRIKSLAIEDFLHYQKIEIFGR
;
A
#
# COMPACT_ATOMS: atom_id res chain seq x y z
N MET A 1 -31.90 11.72 31.36
CA MET A 1 -31.00 12.18 32.42
C MET A 1 -29.90 11.16 32.57
N LEU A 2 -28.67 11.51 32.18
CA LEU A 2 -27.44 10.84 32.64
C LEU A 2 -26.45 11.97 32.90
N SER A 3 -26.36 12.38 34.16
CA SER A 3 -25.49 13.42 34.69
C SER A 3 -24.36 12.76 35.47
N GLY A 4 -23.60 11.87 34.83
CA GLY A 4 -22.28 11.49 35.30
C GLY A 4 -21.31 12.61 34.89
N SER A 5 -20.62 13.22 35.85
CA SER A 5 -19.58 14.21 35.55
C SER A 5 -18.42 13.50 34.84
N GLU A 6 -18.33 13.63 33.52
CA GLU A 6 -17.18 13.18 32.73
C GLU A 6 -15.91 13.81 33.33
N THR A 7 -15.05 12.98 33.93
CA THR A 7 -13.79 13.47 34.50
C THR A 7 -12.75 13.45 33.39
N THR A 8 -12.12 14.60 33.15
CA THR A 8 -11.08 14.74 32.14
C THR A 8 -9.73 14.90 32.83
N THR A 9 -8.79 14.03 32.51
CA THR A 9 -7.38 14.18 32.90
C THR A 9 -6.52 14.33 31.64
N THR A 10 -5.42 15.06 31.74
CA THR A 10 -4.46 15.21 30.65
C THR A 10 -3.05 15.05 31.17
N GLU A 11 -2.29 14.20 30.50
CA GLU A 11 -0.90 13.87 30.81
C GLU A 11 -0.03 14.08 29.57
N HIS A 12 1.28 14.26 29.79
CA HIS A 12 2.26 14.42 28.72
C HIS A 12 3.38 13.41 28.88
N VAL A 13 3.76 12.77 27.77
CA VAL A 13 4.95 11.91 27.67
C VAL A 13 5.79 12.44 26.52
N GLY A 14 6.83 13.20 26.85
CA GLY A 14 7.62 13.94 25.85
C GLY A 14 6.73 14.85 25.00
N ARG A 15 6.67 14.59 23.69
CA ARG A 15 5.82 15.33 22.76
C ARG A 15 4.38 14.85 22.67
N TYR A 16 4.04 13.73 23.29
CA TYR A 16 2.71 13.17 23.23
C TYR A 16 1.80 13.78 24.29
N THR A 17 0.57 14.06 23.93
CA THR A 17 -0.50 14.45 24.85
C THR A 17 -1.50 13.32 24.96
N LEU A 18 -1.77 12.89 26.19
CA LEU A 18 -2.74 11.85 26.53
C LEU A 18 -3.93 12.52 27.22
N SER A 19 -5.10 12.55 26.58
CA SER A 19 -6.31 13.16 27.14
C SER A 19 -7.35 12.08 27.41
N HIS A 20 -7.61 11.82 28.69
CA HIS A 20 -8.49 10.75 29.15
C HIS A 20 -9.81 11.31 29.63
N TYR A 21 -10.89 10.80 29.03
CA TYR A 21 -12.28 11.10 29.36
C TYR A 21 -12.88 9.85 30.00
N ALA A 22 -12.94 9.82 31.32
CA ALA A 22 -13.49 8.70 32.05
C ALA A 22 -15.01 8.86 32.24
N ASP A 23 -15.74 7.84 31.82
CA ASP A 23 -17.19 7.69 32.00
C ASP A 23 -17.50 6.48 32.89
N ASN A 24 -17.02 5.28 32.51
CA ASN A 24 -17.08 4.05 33.31
C ASN A 24 -15.79 3.23 33.18
N SER A 25 -15.65 2.13 33.91
CA SER A 25 -14.49 1.22 33.84
C SER A 25 -14.72 -0.03 32.96
N GLU A 26 -15.84 -0.12 32.24
CA GLU A 26 -16.17 -1.29 31.42
C GLU A 26 -15.43 -1.24 30.09
N ILE A 27 -15.57 -0.15 29.33
CA ILE A 27 -15.05 -0.01 27.96
C ILE A 27 -14.24 1.28 27.85
N VAL A 28 -13.03 1.19 27.29
CA VAL A 28 -12.26 2.34 26.81
C VAL A 28 -11.95 2.22 25.32
N VAL A 29 -12.08 3.35 24.62
CA VAL A 29 -11.62 3.51 23.24
C VAL A 29 -10.37 4.37 23.23
N VAL A 30 -9.24 3.78 22.84
CA VAL A 30 -8.00 4.51 22.59
C VAL A 30 -8.04 5.07 21.18
N VAL A 31 -7.94 6.39 21.05
CA VAL A 31 -8.01 7.08 19.76
C VAL A 31 -6.68 7.77 19.50
N PHE A 32 -5.93 7.28 18.52
CA PHE A 32 -4.72 7.93 18.05
C PHE A 32 -5.09 8.97 16.99
N ALA A 33 -4.61 10.21 17.16
CA ALA A 33 -4.95 11.32 16.29
C ALA A 33 -4.18 11.31 14.97
N SER A 34 -4.80 11.79 13.90
CA SER A 34 -4.16 12.01 12.59
C SER A 34 -3.13 13.16 12.60
N ALA A 35 -2.30 13.22 11.55
CA ALA A 35 -1.32 14.29 11.38
C ALA A 35 -1.96 15.69 11.16
N GLY A 36 -3.25 15.75 10.77
CA GLY A 36 -4.02 16.99 10.63
C GLY A 36 -4.13 17.80 11.93
N ALA A 37 -3.82 17.20 13.08
CA ALA A 37 -3.68 17.88 14.37
C ALA A 37 -2.57 18.95 14.40
N ARG A 38 -1.60 18.92 13.48
CA ARG A 38 -0.59 19.98 13.32
C ARG A 38 -1.12 21.22 12.60
N LEU A 39 -2.18 21.08 11.79
CA LEU A 39 -2.76 22.13 10.95
C LEU A 39 -4.00 22.81 11.57
N GLY A 40 -4.20 22.69 12.88
CA GLY A 40 -5.37 23.26 13.57
C GLY A 40 -6.67 22.47 13.36
N GLY A 41 -6.59 21.22 12.89
CA GLY A 41 -7.72 20.29 12.86
C GLY A 41 -8.22 19.92 14.26
N PRO A 42 -9.38 19.24 14.38
CA PRO A 42 -9.93 18.88 15.68
C PRO A 42 -8.92 18.05 16.48
N ILE A 43 -8.64 18.48 17.73
CA ILE A 43 -7.64 17.88 18.64
C ILE A 43 -7.99 16.43 19.01
N GLU A 44 -9.28 16.07 18.89
CA GLU A 44 -9.86 14.79 19.36
C GLU A 44 -10.84 14.25 18.31
N GLU A 45 -10.27 13.66 17.25
CA GLU A 45 -11.02 12.99 16.19
C GLU A 45 -11.98 11.94 16.77
N PHE A 46 -13.11 11.68 16.12
CA PHE A 46 -14.14 10.74 16.61
C PHE A 46 -14.85 11.07 17.93
N LYS A 47 -14.37 11.99 18.78
CA LYS A 47 -15.00 12.27 20.10
C LYS A 47 -16.51 12.47 20.01
N GLY A 48 -16.97 13.37 19.13
CA GLY A 48 -18.41 13.61 18.94
C GLY A 48 -19.17 12.41 18.40
N SER A 49 -18.51 11.51 17.66
CA SER A 49 -19.13 10.26 17.18
C SER A 49 -19.20 9.19 18.28
N LEU A 50 -18.27 9.21 19.26
CA LEU A 50 -18.15 8.24 20.35
C LEU A 50 -18.99 8.58 21.58
N ARG A 51 -19.17 9.88 21.90
CA ARG A 51 -19.88 10.37 23.10
C ARG A 51 -21.25 9.74 23.37
N LYS A 52 -21.95 9.29 22.34
CA LYS A 52 -23.30 8.70 22.48
C LYS A 52 -23.32 7.25 22.98
N TYR A 53 -22.17 6.58 23.10
CA TYR A 53 -22.11 5.15 23.44
C TYR A 53 -21.81 4.86 24.91
N GLY A 54 -21.62 5.88 25.74
CA GLY A 54 -21.30 5.69 27.16
C GLY A 54 -20.00 4.90 27.38
N VAL A 55 -18.94 5.31 26.68
CA VAL A 55 -17.61 4.67 26.74
C VAL A 55 -16.59 5.69 27.20
N SER A 56 -15.58 5.24 27.96
CA SER A 56 -14.42 6.06 28.25
C SER A 56 -13.56 6.21 27.00
N MET A 57 -12.86 7.33 26.85
CA MET A 57 -12.03 7.62 25.69
C MET A 57 -10.64 8.08 26.13
N LEU A 58 -9.59 7.51 25.53
CA LEU A 58 -8.21 7.97 25.73
C LEU A 58 -7.67 8.47 24.39
N PHE A 59 -7.51 9.78 24.26
CA PHE A 59 -6.93 10.39 23.07
C PHE A 59 -5.42 10.46 23.18
N VAL A 60 -4.73 9.98 22.15
CA VAL A 60 -3.28 10.03 22.04
C VAL A 60 -2.93 10.95 20.87
N ARG A 61 -2.32 12.09 21.18
CA ARG A 61 -1.90 13.07 20.18
C ARG A 61 -0.39 13.18 20.12
N ASP A 62 0.16 12.95 18.94
CA ASP A 62 1.51 13.35 18.57
C ASP A 62 1.49 14.82 18.14
N ARG A 63 2.11 15.71 18.92
CA ARG A 63 2.06 17.17 18.66
C ARG A 63 2.82 17.60 17.41
N ASP A 64 3.87 16.86 17.06
CA ASP A 64 4.69 17.14 15.87
C ASP A 64 4.26 16.29 14.68
N ALA A 65 3.38 15.33 14.95
CA ALA A 65 2.91 14.32 14.03
C ALA A 65 4.08 13.51 13.45
N SER A 66 5.03 13.13 14.31
CA SER A 66 6.22 12.33 14.00
C SER A 66 5.95 10.89 13.51
N TRP A 67 4.69 10.51 13.30
CA TRP A 67 4.29 9.14 12.99
C TRP A 67 4.65 8.11 14.07
N PHE A 68 4.63 8.52 15.34
CA PHE A 68 4.97 7.66 16.48
C PHE A 68 6.36 7.04 16.33
N HIS A 69 7.34 7.88 16.02
CA HIS A 69 8.68 7.41 15.62
C HIS A 69 9.84 7.98 16.45
N GLU A 70 9.51 8.74 17.48
CA GLU A 70 10.47 9.46 18.30
C GLU A 70 10.98 8.58 19.44
N PRO A 71 12.19 8.85 19.99
CA PRO A 71 12.77 8.03 21.04
C PRO A 71 11.85 7.79 22.25
N GLU A 72 11.00 8.76 22.59
CA GLU A 72 10.01 8.69 23.67
C GLU A 72 8.72 7.90 23.33
N THR A 73 8.56 7.41 22.09
CA THR A 73 7.36 6.68 21.65
C THR A 73 7.09 5.42 22.48
N PRO A 74 8.08 4.56 22.80
CA PRO A 74 7.84 3.38 23.62
C PRO A 74 7.30 3.73 25.01
N ASP A 75 7.82 4.80 25.63
CA ASP A 75 7.34 5.28 26.93
C ASP A 75 5.90 5.78 26.85
N MET A 76 5.53 6.45 25.75
CA MET A 76 4.15 6.85 25.50
C MET A 76 3.22 5.64 25.39
N PHE A 77 3.57 4.63 24.60
CA PHE A 77 2.73 3.42 24.48
C PHE A 77 2.64 2.65 25.80
N ALA A 78 3.73 2.58 26.57
CA ALA A 78 3.72 1.98 27.90
C ALA A 78 2.78 2.73 28.85
N LYS A 79 2.79 4.08 28.81
CA LYS A 79 1.87 4.89 29.60
C LYS A 79 0.42 4.71 29.17
N VAL A 80 0.14 4.65 27.86
CA VAL A 80 -1.19 4.34 27.34
C VAL A 80 -1.65 2.97 27.85
N ALA A 81 -0.79 1.95 27.80
CA ALA A 81 -1.07 0.61 28.33
C ALA A 81 -1.41 0.64 29.83
N GLU A 82 -0.63 1.37 30.65
CA GLU A 82 -0.90 1.57 32.08
C GLU A 82 -2.29 2.19 32.32
N MET A 83 -2.64 3.24 31.58
CA MET A 83 -3.91 3.95 31.73
C MET A 83 -5.12 3.10 31.35
N VAL A 84 -4.98 2.20 30.38
CA VAL A 84 -6.09 1.35 29.92
C VAL A 84 -6.13 -0.03 30.59
N GLN A 85 -5.07 -0.43 31.29
CA GLN A 85 -4.99 -1.70 32.03
C GLN A 85 -6.24 -1.99 32.89
N PRO A 86 -6.82 -1.01 33.64
CA PRO A 86 -7.96 -1.27 34.52
C PRO A 86 -9.28 -1.59 33.80
N TYR A 87 -9.40 -1.27 32.52
CA TYR A 87 -10.65 -1.41 31.77
C TYR A 87 -10.89 -2.86 31.38
N LYS A 88 -12.13 -3.34 31.45
CA LYS A 88 -12.43 -4.73 31.07
C LYS A 88 -12.30 -4.97 29.57
N LYS A 89 -12.67 -3.97 28.76
CA LYS A 89 -12.67 -4.00 27.30
C LYS A 89 -11.92 -2.83 26.71
N VAL A 90 -11.03 -3.10 25.77
CA VAL A 90 -10.16 -2.09 25.13
C VAL A 90 -10.31 -2.17 23.61
N ALA A 91 -10.81 -1.08 23.03
CA ALA A 91 -10.87 -0.87 21.59
C ALA A 91 -9.85 0.19 21.17
N VAL A 92 -9.31 0.06 19.95
CA VAL A 92 -8.33 1.01 19.40
C VAL A 92 -8.81 1.54 18.05
N LEU A 93 -8.68 2.84 17.84
CA LEU A 93 -9.21 3.56 16.70
C LEU A 93 -8.20 4.60 16.19
N GLY A 94 -8.14 4.82 14.88
CA GLY A 94 -7.37 5.93 14.33
C GLY A 94 -7.56 6.14 12.83
N GLU A 95 -7.27 7.35 12.35
CA GLU A 95 -7.26 7.71 10.92
C GLU A 95 -5.87 8.20 10.51
N SER A 96 -5.43 7.83 9.30
CA SER A 96 -4.12 8.22 8.74
C SER A 96 -2.97 7.81 9.67
N MET A 97 -2.11 8.76 10.07
CA MET A 97 -1.09 8.59 11.11
C MET A 97 -1.64 7.90 12.36
N GLY A 98 -2.81 8.31 12.83
CA GLY A 98 -3.47 7.71 13.99
C GLY A 98 -3.83 6.25 13.75
N GLY A 99 -4.24 5.90 12.53
CA GLY A 99 -4.44 4.51 12.13
C GLY A 99 -3.16 3.69 12.26
N SER A 100 -2.01 4.23 11.84
CA SER A 100 -0.71 3.58 12.04
C SER A 100 -0.38 3.40 13.53
N GLY A 101 -0.60 4.42 14.37
CA GLY A 101 -0.44 4.32 15.83
C GLY A 101 -1.32 3.22 16.46
N ALA A 102 -2.57 3.11 15.98
CA ALA A 102 -3.51 2.07 16.41
C ALA A 102 -3.02 0.64 16.08
N LEU A 103 -2.26 0.46 15.00
CA LEU A 103 -1.70 -0.83 14.60
C LEU A 103 -0.36 -1.15 15.29
N ILE A 104 0.35 -0.14 15.79
CA ILE A 104 1.57 -0.31 16.60
C ILE A 104 1.24 -0.68 18.04
N PHE A 105 0.20 -0.06 18.63
CA PHE A 105 -0.12 -0.22 20.05
C PHE A 105 -0.25 -1.68 20.54
N PRO A 106 -0.79 -2.63 19.76
CA PRO A 106 -0.79 -4.05 20.13
C PRO A 106 0.57 -4.66 20.45
N ARG A 107 1.70 -4.04 20.04
CA ARG A 107 3.04 -4.48 20.46
C ARG A 107 3.33 -4.22 21.94
N PHE A 108 2.58 -3.32 22.57
CA PHE A 108 2.82 -2.84 23.94
C PHE A 108 1.71 -3.25 24.91
N PHE A 109 0.58 -3.76 24.39
CA PHE A 109 -0.57 -4.12 25.21
C PHE A 109 -1.35 -5.28 24.56
N ASP A 110 -1.42 -6.41 25.25
CA ASP A 110 -1.96 -7.68 24.73
C ASP A 110 -3.48 -7.85 24.93
N LYS A 111 -4.10 -7.00 25.77
CA LYS A 111 -5.54 -7.03 26.09
C LYS A 111 -6.38 -6.14 25.18
N ILE A 112 -5.99 -6.03 23.91
CA ILE A 112 -6.78 -5.32 22.89
C ILE A 112 -7.83 -6.28 22.32
N ASP A 113 -9.10 -5.90 22.44
CA ASP A 113 -10.21 -6.72 21.94
C ASP A 113 -10.46 -6.51 20.44
N ARG A 114 -10.25 -5.29 19.93
CA ARG A 114 -10.55 -4.91 18.54
C ARG A 114 -9.87 -3.62 18.11
N THR A 115 -9.44 -3.56 16.86
CA THR A 115 -8.81 -2.39 16.25
C THR A 115 -9.53 -2.00 14.96
N LEU A 116 -9.81 -0.71 14.79
CA LEU A 116 -10.37 -0.15 13.57
C LEU A 116 -9.48 0.99 13.08
N ALA A 117 -8.87 0.83 11.90
CA ALA A 117 -7.94 1.80 11.35
C ALA A 117 -8.41 2.29 9.98
N PHE A 118 -8.40 3.61 9.76
CA PHE A 118 -8.76 4.24 8.51
C PHE A 118 -7.50 4.78 7.82
N SER A 119 -7.25 4.36 6.59
CA SER A 119 -6.08 4.74 5.78
C SER A 119 -4.75 4.77 6.55
N PRO A 120 -4.40 3.75 7.36
CA PRO A 120 -3.08 3.73 8.00
C PRO A 120 -1.99 3.67 6.92
N LEU A 121 -0.84 4.29 7.17
CA LEU A 121 0.33 4.01 6.35
C LEU A 121 0.94 2.70 6.82
N TYR A 122 1.44 1.89 5.90
CA TYR A 122 2.29 0.73 6.19
C TYR A 122 3.69 1.17 6.58
N SER A 123 4.24 2.17 5.88
CA SER A 123 5.50 2.81 6.25
C SER A 123 5.47 4.30 5.98
N PHE A 124 6.20 5.07 6.80
CA PHE A 124 6.46 6.49 6.55
C PHE A 124 7.83 6.72 5.90
N ALA A 125 8.58 5.67 5.57
CA ALA A 125 9.84 5.78 4.84
C ALA A 125 9.58 6.04 3.34
N TYR A 126 10.54 6.68 2.66
CA TYR A 126 10.56 6.71 1.19
C TYR A 126 10.72 5.28 0.63
N PRO A 127 10.06 4.92 -0.48
CA PRO A 127 9.16 5.70 -1.33
C PRO A 127 7.70 5.79 -0.84
N PHE A 128 7.35 5.14 0.28
CA PHE A 128 5.96 5.00 0.75
C PHE A 128 5.31 6.29 1.26
N ASN A 129 6.10 7.35 1.52
CA ASN A 129 5.63 8.66 2.00
C ASN A 129 5.66 9.78 0.94
N GLN A 130 5.79 9.47 -0.35
CA GLN A 130 6.01 10.45 -1.43
C GLN A 130 4.96 11.59 -1.50
N PHE A 131 3.78 11.43 -0.91
CA PHE A 131 2.75 12.47 -0.81
C PHE A 131 3.00 13.52 0.28
N ALA A 132 3.96 13.32 1.19
CA ALA A 132 4.27 14.18 2.32
C ALA A 132 5.41 15.18 2.02
N ALA A 133 5.41 15.79 0.82
CA ALA A 133 6.41 16.79 0.44
C ALA A 133 6.50 17.94 1.48
N GLY A 134 7.59 18.00 2.23
CA GLY A 134 7.81 18.99 3.32
C GLY A 134 8.03 18.38 4.70
N TRP A 135 7.89 17.06 4.84
CA TRP A 135 8.33 16.30 6.00
C TRP A 135 9.79 15.89 5.79
N ASN A 136 10.66 16.09 6.78
CA ASN A 136 12.11 16.04 6.59
C ASN A 136 12.55 14.60 6.27
N ASN A 137 12.84 14.32 4.99
CA ASN A 137 13.28 13.02 4.47
C ASN A 137 14.79 12.75 4.70
N ASP A 138 15.46 13.56 5.52
CA ASP A 138 16.92 13.56 5.67
C ASP A 138 17.46 12.45 6.58
N ALA A 139 16.60 11.62 7.17
CA ALA A 139 17.02 10.42 7.90
C ALA A 139 17.00 9.20 6.95
N PRO A 140 18.04 8.34 6.97
CA PRO A 140 18.12 7.21 6.04
C PRO A 140 16.89 6.30 6.16
N PRO A 141 16.38 5.75 5.03
CA PRO A 141 15.18 4.92 5.05
C PRO A 141 15.47 3.64 5.82
N ARG A 142 15.01 3.57 7.07
CA ARG A 142 14.73 2.28 7.69
C ARG A 142 13.29 1.97 7.31
N PHE A 143 13.09 0.91 6.53
CA PHE A 143 11.75 0.41 6.28
C PHE A 143 11.07 0.15 7.62
N TRP A 144 10.00 0.88 7.90
CA TRP A 144 9.26 0.76 9.17
C TRP A 144 7.86 0.28 8.87
N ALA A 145 7.62 -1.01 9.08
CA ALA A 145 6.28 -1.56 9.06
C ALA A 145 5.54 -1.14 10.33
N PHE A 146 4.47 -0.36 10.18
CA PHE A 146 3.51 -0.03 11.24
C PHE A 146 2.55 -1.21 11.47
N ASP A 147 3.12 -2.38 11.74
CA ASP A 147 2.45 -3.68 11.78
C ASP A 147 2.55 -4.29 13.20
N SER A 148 1.62 -5.14 13.62
CA SER A 148 1.81 -6.00 14.77
C SER A 148 2.44 -7.33 14.35
N THR A 149 3.50 -7.78 15.03
CA THR A 149 4.00 -9.15 14.83
C THR A 149 3.06 -10.22 15.39
N ASP A 150 1.99 -9.82 16.10
CA ASP A 150 0.99 -10.71 16.68
C ASP A 150 -0.18 -10.97 15.70
N GLN A 151 -0.31 -12.23 15.28
CA GLN A 151 -1.38 -12.71 14.42
C GLN A 151 -2.79 -12.48 14.99
N LYS A 152 -2.98 -12.57 16.31
CA LYS A 152 -4.26 -12.31 16.97
C LYS A 152 -4.64 -10.83 16.85
N ALA A 153 -3.68 -9.94 17.03
CA ALA A 153 -3.88 -8.51 16.84
C ALA A 153 -4.27 -8.18 15.38
N ARG A 154 -3.65 -8.83 14.40
CA ARG A 154 -4.02 -8.69 12.97
C ARG A 154 -5.45 -9.16 12.71
N ALA A 155 -5.82 -10.34 13.21
CA ALA A 155 -7.16 -10.90 13.03
C ALA A 155 -8.27 -10.05 13.68
N ASN A 156 -7.95 -9.36 14.78
CA ASN A 156 -8.85 -8.44 15.48
C ASN A 156 -8.83 -7.01 14.92
N SER A 157 -8.11 -6.77 13.82
CA SER A 157 -8.03 -5.47 13.15
C SER A 157 -8.89 -5.44 11.90
N VAL A 158 -9.56 -4.31 11.65
CA VAL A 158 -10.21 -4.02 10.36
C VAL A 158 -9.63 -2.73 9.81
N LEU A 159 -9.06 -2.80 8.62
CA LEU A 159 -8.46 -1.66 7.92
C LEU A 159 -9.38 -1.19 6.80
N LEU A 160 -9.64 0.11 6.75
CA LEU A 160 -10.50 0.74 5.75
C LEU A 160 -9.71 1.75 4.93
N TYR A 161 -9.69 1.58 3.61
CA TYR A 161 -9.04 2.51 2.67
C TYR A 161 -10.03 3.07 1.67
N GLY A 162 -9.75 4.27 1.15
CA GLY A 162 -10.54 4.87 0.08
C GLY A 162 -10.05 4.45 -1.31
N THR A 163 -10.96 4.35 -2.27
CA THR A 163 -10.63 3.93 -3.65
C THR A 163 -10.14 5.05 -4.57
N ARG A 164 -10.02 6.29 -4.11
CA ARG A 164 -9.59 7.44 -4.94
C ARG A 164 -8.12 7.81 -4.78
N GLN A 165 -7.43 7.27 -3.78
CA GLN A 165 -6.03 7.60 -3.51
C GLN A 165 -5.15 6.37 -3.70
N TRP A 166 -4.32 6.41 -4.72
CA TRP A 166 -3.51 5.25 -5.12
C TRP A 166 -2.36 4.99 -4.16
N GLN A 167 -1.79 6.05 -3.57
CA GLN A 167 -0.74 5.93 -2.58
C GLN A 167 -1.22 5.11 -1.38
N ASP A 168 -2.46 5.33 -0.95
CA ASP A 168 -3.14 4.57 0.08
C ASP A 168 -3.35 3.10 -0.32
N THR A 169 -3.54 2.82 -1.62
CA THR A 169 -3.75 1.47 -2.14
C THR A 169 -2.48 0.61 -2.02
N ALA A 170 -1.30 1.20 -2.20
CA ALA A 170 -0.02 0.50 -1.97
C ALA A 170 0.12 0.06 -0.50
N HIS A 171 -0.20 0.96 0.45
CA HIS A 171 -0.22 0.63 1.89
C HIS A 171 -1.25 -0.46 2.20
N ALA A 172 -2.45 -0.36 1.63
CA ALA A 172 -3.51 -1.35 1.76
C ALA A 172 -3.05 -2.74 1.28
N GLY A 173 -2.36 -2.82 0.14
CA GLY A 173 -1.78 -4.04 -0.39
C GLY A 173 -0.74 -4.66 0.55
N LEU A 174 0.19 -3.87 1.06
CA LEU A 174 1.22 -4.33 2.00
C LEU A 174 0.61 -4.92 3.29
N TYR A 175 -0.40 -4.26 3.87
CA TYR A 175 -1.11 -4.82 5.02
C TYR A 175 -1.87 -6.11 4.67
N SER A 176 -2.52 -6.16 3.51
CA SER A 176 -3.18 -7.37 3.04
C SER A 176 -2.20 -8.54 2.90
N LEU A 177 -0.98 -8.30 2.39
CA LEU A 177 0.08 -9.30 2.31
C LEU A 177 0.56 -9.80 3.69
N GLN A 178 0.49 -8.95 4.71
CA GLN A 178 0.76 -9.33 6.11
C GLN A 178 -0.43 -10.03 6.80
N GLY A 179 -1.53 -10.25 6.08
CA GLY A 179 -2.71 -10.96 6.58
C GLY A 179 -3.71 -10.08 7.31
N TYR A 180 -3.63 -8.75 7.16
CA TYR A 180 -4.66 -7.86 7.70
C TYR A 180 -5.95 -7.92 6.88
N PRO A 181 -7.12 -7.89 7.54
CA PRO A 181 -8.38 -7.69 6.85
C PRO A 181 -8.53 -6.24 6.35
N VAL A 182 -8.46 -6.06 5.03
CA VAL A 182 -8.56 -4.75 4.35
C VAL A 182 -9.87 -4.65 3.57
N LEU A 183 -10.62 -3.56 3.76
CA LEU A 183 -11.82 -3.24 2.97
C LEU A 183 -11.70 -1.87 2.29
N MET A 184 -12.20 -1.79 1.07
CA MET A 184 -12.09 -0.59 0.21
C MET A 184 -13.43 0.15 0.15
N VAL A 185 -13.44 1.44 0.51
CA VAL A 185 -14.62 2.31 0.54
C VAL A 185 -14.73 3.09 -0.77
N LYS A 186 -15.79 2.81 -1.53
CA LYS A 186 -16.01 3.33 -2.88
C LYS A 186 -16.14 4.86 -2.89
N GLY A 187 -15.31 5.53 -3.66
CA GLY A 187 -15.40 6.98 -3.86
C GLY A 187 -14.78 7.80 -2.72
N SER A 188 -14.19 7.16 -1.71
CA SER A 188 -13.43 7.85 -0.67
C SER A 188 -12.00 8.13 -1.12
N GLY A 189 -11.44 9.26 -0.71
CA GLY A 189 -9.99 9.49 -0.67
C GLY A 189 -9.40 9.04 0.68
N HIS A 190 -8.27 9.64 1.09
CA HIS A 190 -7.56 9.31 2.34
C HIS A 190 -8.37 9.47 3.63
N LEU A 191 -9.25 10.47 3.71
CA LEU A 191 -10.06 10.74 4.90
C LEU A 191 -11.33 9.87 4.93
N VAL A 192 -11.14 8.55 5.07
CA VAL A 192 -12.20 7.55 4.95
C VAL A 192 -13.25 7.69 6.05
N ALA A 193 -12.86 7.97 7.30
CA ALA A 193 -13.84 8.11 8.38
C ALA A 193 -14.73 9.33 8.15
N ALA A 194 -14.13 10.46 7.76
CA ALA A 194 -14.87 11.66 7.40
C ALA A 194 -15.82 11.42 6.22
N TYR A 195 -15.37 10.67 5.22
CA TYR A 195 -16.19 10.31 4.06
C TYR A 195 -17.33 9.36 4.41
N LEU A 196 -17.11 8.33 5.23
CA LEU A 196 -18.20 7.46 5.72
C LEU A 196 -19.24 8.22 6.55
N LYS A 197 -18.83 9.32 7.21
CA LYS A 197 -19.73 10.16 8.00
C LYS A 197 -20.61 11.08 7.16
N LYS A 198 -20.06 11.67 6.08
CA LYS A 198 -20.70 12.78 5.34
C LYS A 198 -20.76 12.60 3.82
N GLY A 199 -19.98 11.69 3.25
CA GLY A 199 -19.85 11.47 1.81
C GLY A 199 -21.03 10.73 1.17
N TYR A 200 -21.88 10.09 1.97
CA TYR A 200 -23.10 9.44 1.52
C TYR A 200 -24.34 10.05 2.16
N LYS A 201 -25.52 9.76 1.59
CA LYS A 201 -26.83 10.14 2.16
C LYS A 201 -27.05 9.58 3.58
N ARG A 202 -26.35 8.49 3.93
CA ARG A 202 -26.40 7.82 5.24
C ARG A 202 -25.03 7.92 5.91
N ASN A 203 -25.03 8.17 7.22
CA ASN A 203 -23.82 8.16 8.03
C ASN A 203 -23.40 6.72 8.34
N TYR A 204 -22.61 6.13 7.44
CA TYR A 204 -22.08 4.77 7.59
C TYR A 204 -21.04 4.65 8.69
N LEU A 205 -20.33 5.74 9.03
CA LEU A 205 -19.40 5.74 10.17
C LEU A 205 -20.15 5.43 11.48
N SER A 206 -21.35 6.00 11.67
CA SER A 206 -22.17 5.72 12.86
C SER A 206 -22.51 4.23 12.98
N LEU A 207 -22.95 3.62 11.88
CA LEU A 207 -23.34 2.20 11.85
C LEU A 207 -22.14 1.28 12.11
N LEU A 208 -20.98 1.63 11.54
CA LEU A 208 -19.75 0.89 11.77
C LEU A 208 -19.31 1.01 13.23
N LEU A 209 -19.41 2.20 13.83
CA LEU A 209 -19.09 2.40 15.25
C LEU A 209 -20.09 1.68 16.17
N GLU A 210 -21.37 1.58 15.80
CA GLU A 210 -22.37 0.76 16.51
C GLU A 210 -21.96 -0.72 16.53
N ASP A 211 -21.52 -1.27 15.40
CA ASP A 211 -21.01 -2.65 15.32
C ASP A 211 -19.68 -2.82 16.07
N PHE A 212 -18.78 -1.86 15.91
CA PHE A 212 -17.46 -1.84 16.55
C PHE A 212 -17.54 -1.77 18.08
N LEU A 213 -18.49 -1.03 18.64
CA LEU A 213 -18.62 -0.85 20.09
C LEU A 213 -19.59 -1.85 20.74
N ASP A 214 -20.20 -2.75 19.96
CA ASP A 214 -20.96 -3.86 20.50
C ASP A 214 -20.03 -5.02 20.86
N PHE A 215 -19.61 -5.05 22.13
CA PHE A 215 -18.75 -6.09 22.69
C PHE A 215 -19.47 -7.41 23.01
N SER A 216 -20.79 -7.50 22.79
CA SER A 216 -21.54 -8.75 22.95
C SER A 216 -21.28 -9.75 21.82
N LYS A 217 -20.70 -9.27 20.70
CA LYS A 217 -20.37 -10.05 19.51
C LYS A 217 -18.93 -9.78 19.05
N PRO A 218 -18.32 -10.70 18.27
CA PRO A 218 -17.04 -10.45 17.63
C PRO A 218 -17.13 -9.27 16.65
N PHE A 219 -16.04 -8.52 16.52
CA PHE A 219 -15.87 -7.51 15.47
C PHE A 219 -14.73 -7.96 14.55
N ASN A 220 -15.01 -8.09 13.26
CA ASN A 220 -14.05 -8.56 12.26
C ASN A 220 -14.43 -8.04 10.86
N ALA A 221 -13.67 -8.42 9.84
CA ALA A 221 -13.97 -7.97 8.48
C ALA A 221 -15.32 -8.44 7.94
N GLU A 222 -15.85 -9.58 8.38
CA GLU A 222 -17.17 -10.04 7.94
C GLU A 222 -18.28 -9.15 8.52
N SER A 223 -18.23 -8.83 9.81
CA SER A 223 -19.20 -7.93 10.45
C SER A 223 -19.13 -6.53 9.82
N ALA A 224 -17.92 -5.99 9.65
CA ALA A 224 -17.70 -4.70 8.98
C ALA A 224 -18.17 -4.71 7.52
N ARG A 225 -17.94 -5.79 6.75
CA ARG A 225 -18.46 -5.94 5.38
C ARG A 225 -19.98 -5.95 5.35
N SER A 226 -20.63 -6.60 6.31
CA SER A 226 -22.10 -6.63 6.39
C SER A 226 -22.67 -5.22 6.56
N VAL A 227 -22.08 -4.43 7.46
CA VAL A 227 -22.49 -3.03 7.71
C VAL A 227 -22.21 -2.13 6.51
N LEU A 228 -21.04 -2.28 5.89
CA LEU A 228 -20.56 -1.39 4.83
C LEU A 228 -20.87 -1.88 3.41
N LYS A 229 -21.54 -3.03 3.24
CA LYS A 229 -21.83 -3.65 1.93
C LYS A 229 -22.28 -2.67 0.83
N PRO A 230 -23.15 -1.66 1.10
CA PRO A 230 -23.60 -0.74 0.05
C PRO A 230 -22.52 0.25 -0.44
N VAL A 231 -21.45 0.44 0.32
CA VAL A 231 -20.41 1.44 0.10
C VAL A 231 -19.01 0.85 -0.07
N LEU A 232 -18.89 -0.47 0.01
CA LEU A 232 -17.64 -1.15 -0.32
C LEU A 232 -17.48 -1.30 -1.83
N ALA A 233 -16.25 -1.15 -2.29
CA ALA A 233 -15.86 -1.47 -3.65
C ALA A 233 -15.50 -2.95 -3.78
N THR A 234 -15.73 -3.50 -4.97
CA THR A 234 -15.28 -4.85 -5.36
C THR A 234 -13.83 -4.87 -5.84
N TYR A 235 -13.28 -3.70 -6.19
CA TYR A 235 -11.91 -3.52 -6.67
C TYR A 235 -11.18 -2.47 -5.82
N GLY A 236 -9.84 -2.48 -5.89
CA GLY A 236 -8.99 -1.55 -5.12
C GLY A 236 -9.22 -0.08 -5.45
N ILE A 237 -9.64 0.24 -6.68
CA ILE A 237 -9.70 1.61 -7.18
C ILE A 237 -11.01 1.84 -7.98
N ASP A 238 -11.63 3.02 -7.83
CA ASP A 238 -12.83 3.39 -8.59
C ASP A 238 -12.43 4.04 -9.92
N GLU A 239 -12.42 3.23 -10.97
CA GLU A 239 -11.95 3.60 -12.32
C GLU A 239 -12.80 4.71 -12.97
N ARG A 240 -14.06 4.88 -12.55
CA ARG A 240 -15.00 5.81 -13.21
C ARG A 240 -14.76 7.29 -12.89
N GLU A 241 -14.03 7.58 -11.82
CA GLU A 241 -13.77 8.97 -11.37
C GLU A 241 -12.27 9.27 -11.21
N TRP A 242 -11.41 8.34 -11.61
CA TRP A 242 -9.97 8.54 -11.58
C TRP A 242 -9.50 9.36 -12.78
N ASN A 243 -9.07 10.60 -12.55
CA ASN A 243 -8.34 11.37 -13.55
C ASN A 243 -6.83 11.14 -13.36
N PHE A 244 -6.31 10.20 -14.14
CA PHE A 244 -4.90 9.78 -14.13
C PHE A 244 -3.97 10.97 -14.40
N GLU A 245 -4.28 11.74 -15.44
CA GLU A 245 -3.48 12.87 -15.90
C GLU A 245 -3.36 13.99 -14.84
N ALA A 246 -4.45 14.33 -14.16
CA ALA A 246 -4.47 15.34 -13.10
C ALA A 246 -3.69 14.92 -11.83
N SER A 247 -3.66 13.61 -11.56
CA SER A 247 -2.91 13.04 -10.44
C SER A 247 -1.42 12.96 -10.76
N MET A 248 -1.07 12.56 -11.98
CA MET A 248 0.30 12.50 -12.50
C MET A 248 0.98 13.88 -12.51
N LYS A 249 0.27 14.94 -12.94
CA LYS A 249 0.83 16.31 -13.03
C LYS A 249 1.29 16.89 -11.69
N ARG A 250 0.81 16.34 -10.56
CA ARG A 250 1.21 16.76 -9.19
C ARG A 250 2.42 15.98 -8.64
N ALA A 251 2.70 14.78 -9.17
CA ALA A 251 3.69 13.85 -8.61
C ALA A 251 5.08 13.90 -9.27
N HIS A 252 5.20 14.45 -10.49
CA HIS A 252 6.41 14.47 -11.33
C HIS A 252 7.64 15.24 -10.77
N LEU A 253 7.68 15.62 -9.49
CA LEU A 253 8.78 16.43 -8.95
C LEU A 253 9.87 15.65 -8.19
N ARG A 254 9.72 14.37 -7.82
CA ARG A 254 10.63 13.76 -6.81
C ARG A 254 10.88 12.24 -6.84
N VAL A 255 11.05 11.59 -7.99
CA VAL A 255 11.57 10.21 -7.99
C VAL A 255 13.09 10.26 -8.23
N GLY A 256 13.86 10.13 -7.15
CA GLY A 256 15.31 9.93 -7.18
C GLY A 256 15.69 8.46 -7.27
N ASP A 257 16.98 8.20 -7.50
CA ASP A 257 17.55 6.90 -7.86
C ASP A 257 17.16 5.76 -6.91
N ILE A 258 16.61 4.69 -7.50
CA ILE A 258 16.14 3.48 -6.83
C ILE A 258 17.29 2.45 -6.81
N PRO A 259 17.54 1.73 -5.71
CA PRO A 259 18.64 0.78 -5.62
C PRO A 259 18.35 -0.50 -6.44
N PHE A 260 18.83 -0.57 -7.68
CA PHE A 260 18.83 -1.81 -8.45
C PHE A 260 19.82 -2.83 -7.86
N ALA A 261 19.42 -4.10 -7.82
CA ALA A 261 20.31 -5.17 -7.41
C ALA A 261 21.49 -5.27 -8.39
N SER A 262 22.71 -5.46 -7.88
CA SER A 262 23.89 -5.59 -8.75
C SER A 262 23.75 -6.77 -9.73
N PRO A 263 24.34 -6.68 -10.94
CA PRO A 263 24.40 -7.80 -11.87
C PRO A 263 25.06 -9.04 -11.23
N PRO A 264 24.75 -10.26 -11.71
CA PRO A 264 25.51 -11.45 -11.34
C PRO A 264 27.01 -11.26 -11.59
N PRO A 265 27.90 -11.83 -10.76
CA PRO A 265 29.35 -11.66 -10.92
C PRO A 265 29.83 -12.00 -12.33
N GLY A 266 30.48 -11.03 -12.98
CA GLY A 266 31.03 -11.20 -14.33
C GLY A 266 30.02 -11.08 -15.48
N CYS A 267 28.76 -10.75 -15.21
CA CYS A 267 27.77 -10.42 -16.23
C CYS A 267 27.63 -8.92 -16.42
N ILE A 268 27.23 -8.51 -17.62
CA ILE A 268 26.80 -7.14 -17.95
C ILE A 268 25.32 -7.14 -18.32
N ASP A 269 24.64 -6.00 -18.19
CA ASP A 269 23.29 -5.84 -18.74
C ASP A 269 23.38 -5.72 -20.26
N LEU A 270 23.01 -6.78 -20.94
CA LEU A 270 22.99 -6.89 -22.39
C LEU A 270 21.80 -6.15 -23.00
N ALA A 271 20.74 -5.88 -22.21
CA ALA A 271 19.53 -5.24 -22.69
C ALA A 271 19.69 -3.72 -22.86
N LEU A 272 20.58 -3.11 -22.08
CA LEU A 272 20.73 -1.66 -21.99
C LEU A 272 20.88 -1.01 -23.37
N ASN A 273 19.94 -0.12 -23.70
CA ASN A 273 19.85 0.65 -24.95
C ASN A 273 19.79 -0.18 -26.24
N ARG A 274 19.42 -1.46 -26.18
CA ARG A 274 19.26 -2.30 -27.37
C ARG A 274 17.95 -2.01 -28.13
N PRO A 275 17.90 -2.35 -29.43
CA PRO A 275 16.66 -2.30 -30.20
C PRO A 275 15.58 -3.22 -29.63
N THR A 276 14.38 -2.67 -29.45
CA THR A 276 13.22 -3.40 -28.94
C THR A 276 12.01 -3.16 -29.82
N ASP A 277 11.00 -4.01 -29.65
CA ASP A 277 9.69 -3.82 -30.27
C ASP A 277 8.60 -4.40 -29.37
N GLN A 278 7.36 -4.05 -29.63
CA GLN A 278 6.19 -4.64 -28.98
C GLN A 278 5.06 -4.88 -29.99
N SER A 279 4.08 -5.69 -29.61
CA SER A 279 2.99 -6.10 -30.50
C SER A 279 2.11 -4.94 -30.99
N SER A 280 1.85 -3.96 -30.13
CA SER A 280 0.96 -2.83 -30.42
C SER A 280 1.24 -1.65 -29.48
N ILE A 281 0.64 -0.48 -29.76
CA ILE A 281 0.61 0.68 -28.85
C ILE A 281 -0.85 1.02 -28.53
N CYS A 282 -1.09 1.72 -27.42
CA CYS A 282 -2.40 2.22 -27.05
C CYS A 282 -2.36 3.69 -26.65
N GLN A 283 -3.51 4.27 -26.31
CA GLN A 283 -3.60 5.67 -25.88
C GLN A 283 -2.81 6.00 -24.59
N TYR A 284 -2.35 4.97 -23.86
CA TYR A 284 -1.55 5.10 -22.64
C TYR A 284 -0.06 4.84 -22.85
N SER A 285 0.37 4.49 -24.08
CA SER A 285 1.77 4.42 -24.47
C SER A 285 2.40 5.83 -24.43
N ALA A 286 3.66 5.93 -24.02
CA ALA A 286 4.38 7.20 -24.03
C ALA A 286 5.16 7.42 -25.34
N GLY A 287 5.56 6.33 -26.01
CA GLY A 287 6.13 6.38 -27.35
C GLY A 287 5.05 6.53 -28.43
N THR A 288 5.42 7.09 -29.57
CA THR A 288 4.49 7.24 -30.72
C THR A 288 4.52 6.04 -31.66
N THR A 289 5.50 5.15 -31.49
CA THR A 289 5.66 3.89 -32.21
C THR A 289 5.91 2.75 -31.22
N THR A 290 5.72 1.50 -31.66
CA THR A 290 6.00 0.30 -30.85
C THR A 290 7.47 0.25 -30.42
N GLN A 291 8.40 0.65 -31.29
CA GLN A 291 9.83 0.67 -31.01
C GLN A 291 10.19 1.78 -29.99
N GLU A 292 9.60 2.97 -30.12
CA GLU A 292 9.85 4.07 -29.19
C GLU A 292 9.36 3.77 -27.77
N ASP A 293 8.16 3.20 -27.64
CA ASP A 293 7.56 2.90 -26.34
C ASP A 293 8.29 1.73 -25.66
N SER A 294 8.48 0.61 -26.39
CA SER A 294 9.17 -0.58 -25.89
C SER A 294 10.60 -0.31 -25.41
N ALA A 295 11.32 0.61 -26.08
CA ALA A 295 12.72 0.90 -25.79
C ALA A 295 12.92 1.55 -24.42
N ARG A 296 11.87 2.14 -23.83
CA ARG A 296 11.94 2.72 -22.48
C ARG A 296 12.21 1.66 -21.41
N ALA A 297 11.88 0.38 -21.67
CA ALA A 297 12.05 -0.70 -20.69
C ALA A 297 13.52 -1.09 -20.46
N VAL A 298 14.42 -0.63 -21.33
CA VAL A 298 15.84 -0.99 -21.33
C VAL A 298 16.74 0.25 -21.27
N ARG A 299 16.24 1.35 -20.68
CA ARG A 299 17.02 2.58 -20.44
C ARG A 299 17.44 2.67 -18.98
N ASP A 300 18.39 3.56 -18.71
CA ASP A 300 18.82 3.91 -17.36
C ASP A 300 17.69 4.53 -16.54
N HIS A 301 16.91 5.42 -17.17
CA HIS A 301 15.73 5.99 -16.53
C HIS A 301 14.61 4.97 -16.45
N VAL A 302 14.15 4.71 -15.23
CA VAL A 302 13.07 3.75 -14.96
C VAL A 302 11.78 4.47 -14.61
N PRO A 303 10.73 4.31 -15.41
CA PRO A 303 9.44 4.94 -15.14
C PRO A 303 8.77 4.37 -13.89
N GLU A 304 8.04 5.22 -13.18
CA GLU A 304 7.38 4.88 -11.91
C GLU A 304 6.32 3.76 -12.03
N PHE A 305 5.61 3.67 -13.16
CA PHE A 305 4.50 2.72 -13.33
C PHE A 305 4.81 1.66 -14.37
N TYR A 306 5.11 2.06 -15.60
CA TYR A 306 5.50 1.15 -16.69
C TYR A 306 6.33 1.91 -17.73
N ALA A 307 7.21 1.18 -18.40
CA ALA A 307 8.01 1.68 -19.50
C ALA A 307 7.34 1.51 -20.86
N PHE A 308 6.44 0.55 -21.01
CA PHE A 308 5.69 0.39 -22.24
C PHE A 308 4.30 -0.14 -21.96
N HIS A 309 3.40 0.02 -22.92
CA HIS A 309 2.03 -0.47 -22.81
C HIS A 309 1.52 -0.91 -24.18
N THR A 310 1.13 -2.17 -24.32
CA THR A 310 0.43 -2.63 -25.53
C THR A 310 -1.03 -2.20 -25.51
N ASP A 311 -1.75 -2.41 -26.61
CA ASP A 311 -3.22 -2.38 -26.62
C ASP A 311 -3.81 -3.66 -26.01
N LEU A 312 -5.14 -3.67 -25.86
CA LEU A 312 -5.91 -4.82 -25.42
C LEU A 312 -5.95 -5.84 -26.55
N GLU A 313 -5.19 -6.93 -26.40
CA GLU A 313 -5.07 -7.92 -27.47
C GLU A 313 -4.81 -9.33 -26.93
N ASN A 314 -4.81 -10.31 -27.83
CA ASN A 314 -4.49 -11.69 -27.47
C ASN A 314 -2.99 -11.90 -27.47
N ASN A 315 -2.47 -12.40 -26.35
CA ASN A 315 -1.04 -12.73 -26.20
C ASN A 315 -0.10 -11.59 -26.61
N PRO A 316 -0.27 -10.36 -26.08
CA PRO A 316 0.64 -9.25 -26.35
C PRO A 316 2.08 -9.63 -26.01
N TRP A 317 3.03 -9.02 -26.71
CA TRP A 317 4.44 -9.34 -26.54
C TRP A 317 5.33 -8.11 -26.59
N TRP A 318 6.48 -8.25 -25.93
CA TRP A 318 7.62 -7.36 -26.02
C TRP A 318 8.83 -8.17 -26.44
N LYS A 319 9.67 -7.66 -27.34
CA LYS A 319 10.87 -8.33 -27.81
C LYS A 319 12.07 -7.39 -27.86
N ILE A 320 13.25 -8.00 -27.87
CA ILE A 320 14.54 -7.33 -27.95
C ILE A 320 15.46 -8.05 -28.94
N ASP A 321 16.20 -7.28 -29.73
CA ASP A 321 17.36 -7.74 -30.49
C ASP A 321 18.63 -7.29 -29.77
N LEU A 322 19.38 -8.24 -29.21
CA LEU A 322 20.66 -7.98 -28.53
C LEU A 322 21.79 -7.65 -29.51
N GLU A 323 21.53 -7.67 -30.82
CA GLU A 323 22.42 -7.41 -31.94
C GLU A 323 23.55 -8.45 -32.14
N ASN A 324 23.82 -9.28 -31.13
CA ASN A 324 24.74 -10.41 -31.19
C ASN A 324 24.19 -11.60 -30.40
N ILE A 325 24.75 -12.80 -30.65
CA ILE A 325 24.44 -13.99 -29.86
C ILE A 325 25.24 -13.94 -28.56
N TYR A 326 24.55 -13.84 -27.44
CA TYR A 326 25.14 -13.83 -26.11
C TYR A 326 24.79 -15.09 -25.32
N LYS A 327 25.61 -15.38 -24.32
CA LYS A 327 25.29 -16.38 -23.29
C LYS A 327 24.50 -15.69 -22.17
N ILE A 328 23.20 -15.92 -22.12
CA ILE A 328 22.28 -15.32 -21.16
C ILE A 328 22.25 -16.17 -19.88
N GLU A 329 22.47 -15.52 -18.74
CA GLU A 329 22.59 -16.18 -17.43
C GLU A 329 21.49 -15.75 -16.45
N GLU A 330 20.86 -14.59 -16.65
CA GLU A 330 19.75 -14.12 -15.82
C GLU A 330 18.86 -13.14 -16.60
N ILE A 331 17.55 -13.22 -16.40
CA ILE A 331 16.58 -12.23 -16.90
C ILE A 331 15.80 -11.71 -15.70
N ARG A 332 15.71 -10.38 -15.58
CA ARG A 332 14.87 -9.71 -14.58
C ARG A 332 13.74 -8.97 -15.27
N ILE A 333 12.53 -9.15 -14.76
CA ILE A 333 11.33 -8.46 -15.23
C ILE A 333 10.77 -7.68 -14.05
N TYR A 334 10.74 -6.36 -14.18
CA TYR A 334 10.22 -5.46 -13.16
C TYR A 334 8.76 -5.18 -13.50
N ASN A 335 7.85 -5.72 -12.69
CA ASN A 335 6.41 -5.54 -12.89
C ASN A 335 5.97 -4.14 -12.49
N ARG A 336 4.73 -3.78 -12.82
CA ARG A 336 4.06 -2.67 -12.16
C ARG A 336 3.91 -2.99 -10.67
N ILE A 337 3.95 -1.93 -9.85
CA ILE A 337 3.70 -2.01 -8.40
C ILE A 337 2.39 -1.31 -7.99
N ASP A 338 1.54 -1.04 -8.98
CA ASP A 338 0.24 -0.39 -8.81
C ASP A 338 -0.92 -1.39 -8.94
N ARG A 339 -2.14 -0.86 -9.08
CA ARG A 339 -3.39 -1.62 -9.11
C ARG A 339 -3.58 -2.55 -10.32
N ASP A 340 -2.73 -2.45 -11.34
CA ASP A 340 -2.83 -3.26 -12.58
C ASP A 340 -1.67 -4.30 -12.64
N SER A 341 -1.01 -4.55 -11.50
CA SER A 341 0.14 -5.46 -11.39
C SER A 341 -0.21 -6.92 -11.71
N GLU A 342 -1.48 -7.30 -11.64
CA GLU A 342 -1.97 -8.64 -11.97
C GLU A 342 -1.87 -8.99 -13.47
N ARG A 343 -1.89 -7.99 -14.37
CA ARG A 343 -1.86 -8.22 -15.84
C ARG A 343 -0.52 -8.77 -16.33
N GLY A 344 0.55 -8.49 -15.60
CA GLY A 344 1.92 -8.92 -15.91
C GLY A 344 2.32 -10.29 -15.38
N LEU A 345 1.42 -11.05 -14.72
CA LEU A 345 1.82 -12.20 -13.90
C LEU A 345 2.05 -13.50 -14.69
N ARG A 346 1.45 -13.63 -15.87
CA ARG A 346 1.48 -14.87 -16.66
C ARG A 346 2.10 -14.62 -18.02
N PHE A 347 3.31 -15.13 -18.22
CA PHE A 347 4.09 -14.90 -19.43
C PHE A 347 5.01 -16.07 -19.75
N ALA A 348 5.43 -16.15 -21.00
CA ALA A 348 6.50 -17.01 -21.48
C ALA A 348 7.70 -16.17 -21.90
N ILE A 349 8.90 -16.71 -21.70
CA ILE A 349 10.13 -16.21 -22.30
C ILE A 349 10.48 -17.13 -23.46
N GLU A 350 10.69 -16.54 -24.62
CA GLU A 350 10.96 -17.23 -25.88
C GLU A 350 12.23 -16.66 -26.51
N ILE A 351 12.96 -17.50 -27.24
CA ILE A 351 14.14 -17.10 -28.02
C ILE A 351 13.91 -17.41 -29.49
N LEU A 352 14.45 -16.60 -30.38
CA LEU A 352 14.40 -16.90 -31.81
C LEU A 352 15.51 -17.89 -32.17
N LYS A 353 15.12 -19.03 -32.75
CA LYS A 353 16.03 -20.09 -33.18
C LYS A 353 15.58 -20.66 -34.52
N ASN A 354 16.46 -20.64 -35.51
CA ASN A 354 16.18 -21.13 -36.87
C ASN A 354 14.93 -20.49 -37.53
N GLY A 355 14.60 -19.26 -37.16
CA GLY A 355 13.43 -18.53 -37.69
C GLY A 355 12.14 -18.72 -36.89
N ASP A 356 12.13 -19.63 -35.91
CA ASP A 356 10.96 -19.91 -35.06
C ASP A 356 11.21 -19.47 -33.60
N TRP A 357 10.13 -19.09 -32.92
CA TRP A 357 10.17 -18.75 -31.49
C TRP A 357 10.05 -20.01 -30.64
N GLU A 358 11.11 -20.33 -29.91
CA GLU A 358 11.17 -21.46 -28.97
C GLU A 358 10.95 -20.97 -27.54
N LYS A 359 9.94 -21.50 -26.84
CA LYS A 359 9.69 -21.19 -25.43
C LYS A 359 10.74 -21.87 -24.54
N VAL A 360 11.48 -21.06 -23.78
CA VAL A 360 12.53 -21.50 -22.86
C VAL A 360 12.12 -21.42 -21.40
N PHE A 361 11.08 -20.64 -21.10
CA PHE A 361 10.52 -20.53 -19.76
C PHE A 361 9.04 -20.16 -19.81
N GLU A 362 8.30 -20.58 -18.79
CA GLU A 362 6.90 -20.24 -18.59
C GLU A 362 6.62 -19.94 -17.12
N LYS A 363 6.06 -18.76 -16.84
CA LYS A 363 5.37 -18.46 -15.59
C LYS A 363 3.87 -18.44 -15.87
N ASN A 364 3.17 -19.47 -15.40
CA ASN A 364 1.72 -19.60 -15.57
C ASN A 364 1.03 -19.79 -14.21
N ASN A 365 1.21 -18.80 -13.34
CA ASN A 365 0.58 -18.74 -12.03
C ASN A 365 0.37 -17.29 -11.62
N ASP A 366 -0.51 -17.08 -10.65
CA ASP A 366 -0.89 -15.75 -10.15
C ASP A 366 -0.01 -15.29 -8.98
N ASN A 367 1.17 -15.91 -8.78
CA ASN A 367 2.11 -15.44 -7.77
C ASN A 367 2.59 -14.04 -8.16
N MET A 368 2.35 -13.07 -7.29
CA MET A 368 2.78 -11.69 -7.43
C MET A 368 4.30 -11.58 -7.47
N PHE A 369 4.79 -10.62 -8.24
CA PHE A 369 6.16 -10.11 -8.16
C PHE A 369 6.12 -8.62 -8.44
N GLY A 370 7.04 -7.90 -7.82
CA GLY A 370 7.16 -6.46 -7.89
C GLY A 370 8.06 -6.00 -9.03
N GLY A 371 8.56 -4.78 -8.88
CA GLY A 371 9.43 -4.13 -9.83
C GLY A 371 10.39 -3.22 -9.10
N ILE A 372 10.25 -1.91 -9.28
CA ILE A 372 11.15 -0.92 -8.68
C ILE A 372 11.04 -0.81 -7.16
N ASP A 373 10.16 -1.57 -6.52
CA ASP A 373 10.12 -1.77 -5.07
C ASP A 373 11.24 -2.71 -4.57
N GLY A 374 12.00 -3.31 -5.49
CA GLY A 374 13.16 -4.15 -5.19
C GLY A 374 12.89 -5.65 -5.22
N ASP A 375 11.71 -6.09 -5.64
CA ASP A 375 11.33 -7.51 -5.75
C ASP A 375 10.92 -7.92 -7.18
N PRO A 376 11.78 -7.74 -8.20
CA PRO A 376 11.46 -8.12 -9.57
C PRO A 376 11.35 -9.64 -9.70
N PHE A 377 10.70 -10.10 -10.77
CA PHE A 377 10.81 -11.50 -11.15
C PHE A 377 12.22 -11.76 -11.70
N ILE A 378 12.92 -12.73 -11.11
CA ILE A 378 14.27 -13.13 -11.53
C ILE A 378 14.22 -14.58 -12.00
N TRP A 379 14.56 -14.80 -13.26
CA TRP A 379 14.77 -16.13 -13.81
C TRP A 379 16.23 -16.37 -14.17
N ARG A 380 16.75 -17.52 -13.71
CA ARG A 380 18.08 -18.03 -14.03
C ARG A 380 17.88 -19.40 -14.70
N PRO A 381 18.21 -19.56 -15.99
CA PRO A 381 18.12 -20.87 -16.62
C PRO A 381 19.11 -21.84 -15.97
N GLU A 382 18.74 -23.13 -15.86
CA GLU A 382 19.62 -24.17 -15.31
C GLU A 382 20.96 -24.24 -16.06
N ASN A 383 20.91 -24.05 -17.37
CA ASN A 383 22.07 -23.89 -18.23
C ASN A 383 21.93 -22.58 -19.02
N PRO A 384 22.98 -21.76 -19.12
CA PRO A 384 22.92 -20.52 -19.86
C PRO A 384 22.48 -20.72 -21.31
N ILE A 385 21.54 -19.90 -21.76
CA ILE A 385 20.95 -19.98 -23.10
C ILE A 385 21.75 -19.10 -24.08
N LYS A 386 21.89 -19.53 -25.33
CA LYS A 386 22.48 -18.71 -26.39
C LYS A 386 21.39 -18.09 -27.23
N ALA A 387 21.28 -16.77 -27.22
CA ALA A 387 20.24 -16.05 -27.96
C ALA A 387 20.72 -14.69 -28.45
N ARG A 388 20.20 -14.26 -29.60
CA ARG A 388 20.27 -12.87 -30.09
C ARG A 388 18.95 -12.16 -29.86
N GLU A 389 17.83 -12.78 -30.23
CA GLU A 389 16.50 -12.22 -30.03
C GLU A 389 15.75 -12.97 -28.93
N ILE A 390 15.13 -12.20 -28.04
CA ILE A 390 14.33 -12.69 -26.90
C ILE A 390 12.97 -12.01 -26.94
N ARG A 391 11.92 -12.76 -26.64
CA ARG A 391 10.54 -12.26 -26.55
C ARG A 391 9.92 -12.67 -25.22
N ILE A 392 9.29 -11.71 -24.55
CA ILE A 392 8.40 -11.94 -23.42
C ILE A 392 6.98 -11.82 -23.94
N LYS A 393 6.22 -12.91 -23.86
CA LYS A 393 4.86 -13.01 -24.41
C LYS A 393 3.87 -13.29 -23.29
N SER A 394 2.84 -12.46 -23.17
CA SER A 394 1.73 -12.69 -22.25
C SER A 394 1.01 -13.99 -22.61
N LEU A 395 0.65 -14.76 -21.59
CA LEU A 395 -0.20 -15.94 -21.75
C LEU A 395 -1.69 -15.59 -21.67
N ALA A 396 -2.03 -14.33 -21.37
CA ALA A 396 -3.40 -13.88 -21.27
C ALA A 396 -4.07 -13.69 -22.64
N ILE A 397 -5.38 -13.83 -22.64
CA ILE A 397 -6.28 -13.57 -23.78
C ILE A 397 -6.98 -12.25 -23.46
N GLU A 398 -7.04 -11.35 -24.44
CA GLU A 398 -7.66 -10.04 -24.30
C GLU A 398 -7.11 -9.27 -23.08
N ASP A 399 -5.80 -9.03 -23.07
CA ASP A 399 -5.12 -8.33 -21.99
C ASP A 399 -4.03 -7.39 -22.53
N PHE A 400 -3.41 -6.63 -21.63
CA PHE A 400 -2.31 -5.74 -21.91
C PHE A 400 -0.98 -6.35 -21.45
N LEU A 401 0.13 -5.93 -22.07
CA LEU A 401 1.47 -6.16 -21.55
C LEU A 401 2.14 -4.82 -21.24
N HIS A 402 2.63 -4.71 -20.02
CA HIS A 402 3.31 -3.51 -19.55
C HIS A 402 4.21 -3.83 -18.36
N TYR A 403 5.50 -3.55 -18.51
CA TYR A 403 6.51 -3.72 -17.44
C TYR A 403 7.29 -2.43 -17.23
N GLN A 404 7.86 -2.23 -16.05
CA GLN A 404 8.67 -1.06 -15.68
C GLN A 404 10.07 -1.10 -16.28
N LYS A 405 10.69 -2.28 -16.28
CA LYS A 405 12.05 -2.49 -16.78
C LYS A 405 12.26 -3.96 -17.07
N ILE A 406 13.16 -4.24 -18.01
CA ILE A 406 13.64 -5.58 -18.30
C ILE A 406 15.17 -5.50 -18.34
N GLU A 407 15.84 -6.35 -17.56
CA GLU A 407 17.30 -6.49 -17.57
C GLU A 407 17.65 -7.90 -18.01
N ILE A 408 18.68 -8.02 -18.86
CA ILE A 408 19.12 -9.31 -19.40
C ILE A 408 20.62 -9.40 -19.17
N PHE A 409 21.04 -10.25 -18.25
CA PHE A 409 22.43 -10.38 -17.86
C PHE A 409 23.11 -11.56 -18.56
N GLY A 410 24.31 -11.31 -19.07
CA GLY A 410 25.12 -12.34 -19.73
C GLY A 410 26.49 -11.84 -20.15
N ARG A 411 27.12 -12.61 -21.04
CA ARG A 411 28.48 -12.37 -21.57
C ARG A 411 28.65 -12.85 -23.00
#